data_AF-A0A368GSW2-F1
#
_entry.id   AF-A0A368GSW2-F1
#
_cell.length_a   1.000
_cell.length_b   1.000
_cell.length_c   1.000
_cell.angle_alpha   90.00
_cell.angle_beta   90.00
_cell.angle_gamma   90.00
#
_symmetry.space_group_name_H-M   'P 1'
#
loop_
_entity.id
_entity.type
_entity.pdbx_description
1 polymer ?
#
loop_
_entity_poly.entity_id
_entity_poly.type
_entity_poly.pdbx_seq_one_letter_code
_entity_poly.pdbx_strand_id
1 'polypeptide(L)'
;MKVVEYADQWTAQMGFPIVTVTSFNNTHVKLTQERYKKNPKAKDPEKYSQPKYGFKWEVPIWYQEGKGKVELAWLKRGVRKCSGFTLMWVSFPAYHHL
;
A
#
# COMPACT_ATOMS: atom_id res chain seq x y z
N MET A 1 -12.44 9.15 -5.35
CA MET A 1 -12.61 7.80 -4.82
C MET A 1 -13.64 7.90 -3.70
N LYS A 2 -14.68 7.05 -3.72
CA LYS A 2 -15.72 7.05 -2.70
C LYS A 2 -15.25 6.23 -1.50
N VAL A 3 -15.58 6.66 -0.27
CA VAL A 3 -15.17 5.96 0.97
C VAL A 3 -15.61 4.49 0.98
N VAL A 4 -16.79 4.21 0.41
CA VAL A 4 -17.32 2.85 0.28
C VAL A 4 -16.43 1.97 -0.59
N GLU A 5 -15.96 2.47 -1.74
CA GLU A 5 -15.07 1.72 -2.63
C GLU A 5 -13.70 1.46 -1.99
N TYR A 6 -13.22 2.44 -1.21
CA TYR A 6 -12.02 2.27 -0.41
C TYR A 6 -12.20 1.17 0.64
N ALA A 7 -13.25 1.24 1.45
CA ALA A 7 -13.50 0.26 2.50
C ALA A 7 -13.72 -1.14 1.92
N ASP A 8 -14.43 -1.24 0.79
CA ASP A 8 -14.71 -2.52 0.12
C ASP A 8 -13.42 -3.23 -0.30
N GLN A 9 -12.42 -2.51 -0.80
CA GLN A 9 -11.16 -3.15 -1.22
C GLN A 9 -10.39 -3.78 -0.04
N TRP A 10 -10.51 -3.21 1.16
CA TRP A 10 -9.88 -3.68 2.40
C TRP A 10 -10.67 -4.79 3.08
N THR A 11 -11.98 -4.85 2.89
CA THR A 11 -12.88 -5.79 3.58
C THR A 11 -13.29 -6.98 2.72
N ALA A 12 -13.40 -6.82 1.41
CA ALA A 12 -13.85 -7.87 0.48
C ALA A 12 -12.74 -8.87 0.07
N GLN A 13 -11.47 -8.58 0.38
CA GLN A 13 -10.34 -9.41 -0.01
C GLN A 13 -9.51 -9.79 1.22
N MET A 14 -8.97 -11.02 1.21
CA MET A 14 -8.11 -11.46 2.30
C MET A 14 -6.68 -10.90 2.23
N GLY A 15 -6.10 -10.68 3.40
CA GLY A 15 -4.71 -10.23 3.56
C GLY A 15 -4.58 -8.71 3.55
N PHE A 16 -3.34 -8.24 3.37
CA PHE A 16 -3.00 -6.83 3.37
C PHE A 16 -1.83 -6.56 2.40
N PRO A 17 -1.69 -5.31 1.91
CA PRO A 17 -0.58 -4.93 1.06
C PRO A 17 0.71 -4.75 1.87
N ILE A 18 1.82 -5.23 1.34
CA ILE A 18 3.14 -4.70 1.59
C ILE A 18 3.38 -3.58 0.59
N VAL A 19 3.82 -2.43 1.09
CA VAL A 19 4.34 -1.35 0.26
C VAL A 19 5.85 -1.39 0.33
N THR A 20 6.48 -1.61 -0.82
CA THR A 20 7.94 -1.59 -0.96
C THR A 20 8.35 -0.22 -1.50
N VAL A 21 9.31 0.38 -0.80
CA VAL A 21 9.90 1.68 -1.14
C VAL A 21 11.28 1.44 -1.72
N THR A 22 11.52 1.89 -2.95
CA THR A 22 12.82 1.72 -3.64
C THR A 22 13.33 3.08 -4.09
N SER A 23 14.51 3.49 -3.63
CA SER A 23 15.16 4.70 -4.16
C SER A 23 15.69 4.42 -5.57
N PHE A 24 15.19 5.13 -6.56
CA PHE A 24 15.67 5.04 -7.94
C PHE A 24 16.84 6.01 -8.19
N ASN A 25 16.79 7.21 -7.59
CA ASN A 25 17.85 8.25 -7.65
C ASN A 25 17.92 8.99 -6.30
N ASN A 26 18.94 9.85 -6.10
CA ASN A 26 19.05 10.73 -4.91
C ASN A 26 17.80 11.57 -4.61
N THR A 27 16.99 11.82 -5.63
CA THR A 27 15.77 12.61 -5.52
C THR A 27 14.51 11.81 -5.82
N HIS A 28 14.57 10.54 -6.26
CA HIS A 28 13.36 9.84 -6.69
C HIS A 28 13.20 8.49 -6.02
N VAL A 29 12.02 8.26 -5.47
CA VAL A 29 11.60 7.02 -4.83
C VAL A 29 10.44 6.42 -5.60
N LYS A 30 10.51 5.12 -5.82
CA LYS A 30 9.51 4.30 -6.46
C LYS A 30 8.78 3.47 -5.40
N LEU A 31 7.47 3.63 -5.36
CA LEU A 31 6.57 2.87 -4.49
C LEU A 31 5.91 1.75 -5.30
N THR A 32 5.99 0.53 -4.79
CA THR A 32 5.28 -0.65 -5.32
C THR A 32 4.46 -1.30 -4.22
N GLN A 33 3.36 -1.93 -4.58
CA GLN A 33 2.53 -2.69 -3.66
C GLN A 33 2.42 -4.15 -4.10
N GLU A 34 2.46 -5.06 -3.14
CA GLU A 34 2.26 -6.50 -3.33
C GLU A 34 1.47 -7.05 -2.16
N ARG A 35 0.75 -8.16 -2.35
CA ARG A 35 0.02 -8.80 -1.25
C ARG A 35 0.99 -9.54 -0.34
N TYR A 36 0.88 -9.32 0.97
CA TYR A 36 1.60 -10.15 1.93
C TYR A 36 1.10 -11.59 1.90
N LYS A 37 2.04 -12.52 1.76
CA LYS A 37 1.82 -13.96 1.96
C LYS A 37 2.90 -14.48 2.89
N LYS A 38 2.51 -15.06 4.03
CA LYS A 38 3.45 -15.72 4.97
C LYS A 38 4.21 -16.85 4.28
N ASN A 39 3.53 -17.61 3.43
CA ASN A 39 4.14 -18.61 2.56
C ASN A 39 3.83 -18.24 1.10
N PRO A 40 4.84 -17.85 0.29
CA PRO A 40 4.64 -17.49 -1.11
C PRO A 40 4.04 -18.61 -1.97
N LYS A 41 4.26 -19.88 -1.58
CA LYS A 41 3.78 -21.07 -2.31
C LYS A 41 2.41 -21.55 -1.83
N ALA A 42 1.83 -20.94 -0.80
CA ALA A 42 0.51 -21.35 -0.32
C ALA A 42 -0.56 -20.99 -1.36
N LYS A 43 -1.39 -21.99 -1.68
CA LYS A 43 -2.58 -21.78 -2.51
C LYS A 43 -3.59 -20.94 -1.75
N ASP A 44 -4.22 -20.02 -2.47
CA ASP A 44 -5.31 -19.23 -1.92
C ASP A 44 -6.56 -20.13 -1.76
N PRO A 45 -7.33 -20.01 -0.66
CA PRO A 45 -8.59 -20.72 -0.51
C PRO A 45 -9.55 -20.42 -1.67
N GLU A 46 -10.36 -21.40 -2.06
CA GLU A 46 -11.22 -21.32 -3.24
C GLU A 46 -12.18 -20.11 -3.22
N LYS A 47 -12.70 -19.76 -2.04
CA LYS A 47 -13.52 -18.55 -1.81
C LYS A 47 -12.86 -17.22 -2.21
N TYR A 48 -11.55 -17.20 -2.39
CA TYR A 48 -10.76 -16.03 -2.77
C TYR A 48 -9.95 -16.25 -4.05
N SER A 49 -10.26 -17.30 -4.82
CA SER A 49 -9.57 -17.63 -6.07
C SER A 49 -9.82 -16.57 -7.16
N GLN A 50 -10.94 -15.84 -7.07
CA GLN A 50 -11.31 -14.73 -7.96
C GLN A 50 -11.42 -13.40 -7.17
N PRO A 51 -10.29 -12.76 -6.81
CA PRO A 51 -10.32 -11.51 -6.07
C PRO A 51 -10.87 -10.34 -6.91
N LYS A 52 -11.93 -9.70 -6.42
CA LYS A 52 -12.61 -8.54 -7.08
C LYS A 52 -11.66 -7.41 -7.49
N TYR A 53 -10.61 -7.15 -6.70
CA TYR A 53 -9.62 -6.09 -6.99
C TYR A 53 -8.21 -6.63 -7.26
N GLY A 54 -8.06 -7.94 -7.52
CA GLY A 54 -6.77 -8.53 -7.86
C GLY A 54 -5.71 -8.43 -6.75
N PHE A 55 -6.13 -8.39 -5.48
CA PHE A 55 -5.26 -8.14 -4.33
C PHE A 55 -4.46 -6.84 -4.45
N LYS A 56 -5.11 -5.77 -4.90
CA LYS A 56 -4.56 -4.42 -4.92
C LYS A 56 -5.44 -3.50 -4.08
N TRP A 57 -4.80 -2.56 -3.40
CA TRP A 57 -5.45 -1.60 -2.50
C TRP A 57 -5.05 -0.17 -2.87
N GLU A 58 -5.90 0.78 -2.56
CA GLU A 58 -5.50 2.19 -2.46
C GLU A 58 -4.98 2.42 -1.04
N VAL A 59 -3.68 2.68 -0.94
CA VAL A 59 -3.00 2.79 0.36
C VAL A 59 -2.74 4.26 0.65
N PRO A 60 -3.27 4.81 1.76
CA PRO A 60 -2.86 6.11 2.24
C PRO A 60 -1.45 5.99 2.83
N ILE A 61 -0.54 6.82 2.33
CA ILE A 61 0.87 6.85 2.73
C ILE A 61 1.15 8.24 3.27
N TRP A 62 1.49 8.29 4.54
CA TRP A 62 2.06 9.48 5.16
C TRP A 62 3.57 9.43 4.99
N TYR A 63 4.14 10.52 4.49
CA TYR A 63 5.57 10.65 4.35
C TYR A 63 6.02 12.04 4.78
N GLN A 64 7.31 12.12 5.13
CA GLN A 64 7.98 13.35 5.46
C GLN A 64 9.31 13.37 4.72
N GLU A 65 9.57 14.47 4.02
CA GLU A 65 10.86 14.72 3.40
C GLU A 65 11.71 15.62 4.30
N GLY A 66 12.88 15.13 4.71
CA GLY A 66 13.81 15.89 5.55
C GLY A 66 13.15 16.39 6.85
N LYS A 67 13.21 17.70 7.08
CA LYS A 67 12.52 18.39 8.19
C LYS A 67 11.24 19.10 7.77
N GLY A 68 10.69 18.72 6.60
CA GLY A 68 9.48 19.29 6.04
C GLY A 68 8.21 18.87 6.80
N LYS A 69 7.05 19.29 6.27
CA LYS A 69 5.74 18.89 6.80
C LYS A 69 5.45 17.43 6.43
N VAL A 70 4.67 16.75 7.29
CA VAL A 70 4.12 15.44 6.96
C VAL A 70 3.01 15.62 5.93
N GLU A 71 3.12 14.89 4.82
CA GLU A 71 2.16 14.93 3.73
C GLU A 71 1.47 13.58 3.55
N LEU A 72 0.20 13.61 3.16
CA LEU A 72 -0.58 12.43 2.80
C LEU A 72 -0.61 12.26 1.29
N ALA A 73 -0.09 11.14 0.80
CA ALA A 73 -0.24 10.71 -0.59
C ALA A 73 -1.02 9.39 -0.69
N TRP A 74 -1.79 9.27 -1.76
CA TRP A 74 -2.49 8.04 -2.09
C TRP A 74 -1.70 7.23 -3.12
N LEU A 75 -1.37 5.98 -2.78
CA LEU A 75 -0.86 5.00 -3.73
C LEU A 75 -2.05 4.29 -4.39
N LYS A 76 -2.33 4.65 -5.65
CA LYS A 76 -3.43 4.06 -6.42
C LYS A 76 -3.13 2.62 -6.86
N ARG A 77 -4.17 1.82 -7.06
CA ARG A 77 -4.07 0.43 -7.56
C ARG A 77 -3.32 0.38 -8.89
N GLY A 78 -2.27 -0.45 -8.97
CA GLY A 78 -1.53 -0.70 -10.21
C GLY A 78 -0.62 0.44 -10.69
N VAL A 79 -0.51 1.54 -9.94
CA VAL A 79 0.34 2.67 -10.29
C VAL A 79 1.70 2.51 -9.61
N ARG A 80 2.77 2.48 -10.41
CA ARG A 80 4.12 2.73 -9.92
C ARG A 80 4.26 4.23 -9.73
N LYS A 81 4.33 4.68 -8.48
CA LYS A 81 4.51 6.10 -8.20
C LYS A 81 6.00 6.37 -8.05
N CYS A 82 6.57 7.09 -9.00
CA CYS A 82 7.88 7.71 -8.88
C CYS A 82 7.67 9.09 -8.29
N SER A 83 8.02 9.28 -7.02
CA SER A 83 7.92 10.55 -6.33
C SER A 83 9.31 11.13 -6.13
N GLY A 84 9.45 12.43 -6.34
CA GLY A 84 10.71 13.15 -6.24
C GLY A 84 11.14 13.46 -4.80
N PHE A 85 11.18 12.48 -3.88
CA PHE A 85 11.49 12.72 -2.46
C PHE A 85 12.40 11.69 -1.79
N THR A 86 13.15 12.12 -0.76
CA THR A 86 13.80 11.23 0.22
C THR A 86 12.81 10.83 1.31
N LEU A 87 12.41 9.56 1.34
CA LEU A 87 11.43 9.04 2.29
C LEU A 87 12.11 8.68 3.62
N MET A 88 11.74 9.35 4.72
CA MET A 88 12.32 9.03 6.03
C MET A 88 11.59 7.87 6.73
N TRP A 89 10.24 7.86 6.73
CA TRP A 89 9.41 6.78 7.31
C TRP A 89 8.02 6.73 6.67
N VAL A 90 7.43 5.53 6.55
CA VAL A 90 5.99 5.32 6.26
C VAL A 90 5.30 4.91 7.55
N SER A 91 4.38 5.75 8.05
CA SER A 91 3.51 5.36 9.16
C SER A 91 2.28 4.66 8.59
N PHE A 92 2.08 3.39 8.97
CA PHE A 92 0.81 2.70 8.79
C PHE A 92 -0.07 2.99 10.01
N PRO A 93 -1.39 3.15 9.85
CA PRO A 93 -2.27 3.32 11.00
C PRO A 93 -2.13 2.10 11.92
N ALA A 94 -1.60 2.34 13.12
CA ALA A 94 -1.52 1.36 14.18
C ALA A 94 -2.94 0.96 14.59
N TYR A 95 -3.23 -0.34 14.59
CA TYR A 95 -4.41 -0.87 15.24
C TYR A 95 -4.24 -0.64 16.75
N HIS A 96 -4.96 0.33 17.30
CA HIS A 96 -5.19 0.39 18.74
C HIS A 96 -6.11 -0.79 19.09
N HIS A 97 -5.58 -1.73 19.85
CA HIS A 97 -6.32 -2.82 20.46
C HIS A 97 -7.45 -2.25 21.32
N LEU A 98 -8.68 -2.66 21.03
CA LEU A 98 -9.76 -2.75 22.01
C LEU A 98 -9.77 -4.16 22.60
#